data_AF-A0A929C0D0-F1
#
_entry.id   AF-A0A929C0D0-F1
#
_cell.length_a   1.000
_cell.length_b   1.000
_cell.length_c   1.000
_cell.angle_alpha   90.00
_cell.angle_beta   90.00
_cell.angle_gamma   90.00
#
_symmetry.space_group_name_H-M   'P 1'
#
loop_
_entity.id
_entity.type
_entity.pdbx_description
1 polymer ?
#
loop_
_entity_poly.entity_id
_entity_poly.type
_entity_poly.pdbx_seq_one_letter_code
_entity_poly.pdbx_strand_id
1 'polypeptide(L)' 'MHDLHTSFPELGKTNIPTAGARCVNLGEMTAAGFPVPPGFVLTTEAYDAFVEEYGLQQ' A
#
# COMPACT_ATOMS: atom_id res chain seq x y z
N MET A 1 0.11 -16.10 4.09
CA MET A 1 -0.11 -15.07 5.11
C MET A 1 -0.27 -13.79 4.31
N HIS A 2 -1.47 -13.21 4.25
CA HIS A 2 -1.71 -12.01 3.44
C HIS A 2 -0.98 -10.83 4.07
N ASP A 3 -0.21 -10.09 3.27
CA ASP A 3 0.49 -8.92 3.77
C ASP A 3 -0.42 -7.70 3.62
N LEU A 4 -1.06 -7.33 4.72
CA LEU A 4 -2.12 -6.32 4.73
C LEU A 4 -1.57 -4.89 4.72
N HIS A 5 -0.25 -4.72 4.85
CA HIS A 5 0.40 -3.43 4.80
C HIS A 5 1.79 -3.49 4.18
N THR A 6 2.31 -2.35 3.74
CA THR A 6 3.70 -2.22 3.27
C THR A 6 4.23 -0.84 3.63
N SER A 7 5.47 -0.75 4.10
CA SER A 7 6.07 0.53 4.49
C SER A 7 6.51 1.32 3.26
N PHE A 8 6.52 2.67 3.32
CA PHE A 8 6.92 3.48 2.16
C PHE A 8 8.30 3.15 1.58
N PRO A 9 9.35 2.84 2.37
CA PRO A 9 10.66 2.45 1.82
C PRO A 9 10.65 1.14 1.00
N GLU A 10 9.61 0.32 1.15
CA GLU A 10 9.47 -0.99 0.50
C GLU A 10 8.61 -0.91 -0.77
N LEU A 11 8.02 0.26 -1.06
CA LEU A 11 7.16 0.46 -2.22
C LEU A 11 7.97 0.80 -3.47
N GLY A 12 7.73 0.03 -4.54
CA GLY A 12 8.22 0.31 -5.89
C GLY A 12 7.14 0.09 -6.95
N LYS A 13 7.50 0.26 -8.23
CA LYS A 13 6.56 0.14 -9.37
C LYS A 13 5.79 -1.17 -9.43
N THR A 14 6.38 -2.25 -8.94
CA THR A 14 5.75 -3.58 -8.87
C THR A 14 4.57 -3.63 -7.90
N ASN A 15 4.47 -2.67 -6.97
CA ASN A 15 3.40 -2.60 -5.97
C ASN A 15 2.18 -1.80 -6.45
N ILE A 16 2.16 -1.27 -7.68
CA ILE A 16 0.98 -0.55 -8.21
C ILE A 16 -0.32 -1.37 -8.09
N PRO A 17 -0.35 -2.70 -8.38
CA PRO A 17 -1.57 -3.49 -8.26
C PRO A 17 -2.12 -3.58 -6.83
N THR A 18 -1.24 -3.53 -5.81
CA THR A 18 -1.61 -3.77 -4.41
C THR A 18 -1.65 -2.52 -3.54
N ALA A 19 -0.92 -1.46 -3.90
CA ALA A 19 -0.82 -0.21 -3.14
C ALA A 19 -1.34 1.02 -3.92
N GLY A 20 -1.53 0.90 -5.23
CA GLY A 20 -1.92 1.99 -6.13
C GLY A 20 -0.76 2.93 -6.47
N ALA A 21 -0.93 3.66 -7.59
CA ALA A 21 0.13 4.51 -8.15
C ALA A 21 0.56 5.67 -7.24
N ARG A 22 -0.36 6.22 -6.42
CA ARG A 22 -0.03 7.34 -5.50
C ARG A 22 0.93 6.90 -4.40
N CYS A 23 0.67 5.74 -3.80
CA CYS A 23 1.52 5.18 -2.75
C CYS A 23 2.89 4.79 -3.31
N VAL A 24 2.92 4.23 -4.52
CA VAL A 24 4.19 3.95 -5.23
C VAL A 24 5.00 5.22 -5.45
N ASN A 25 4.40 6.31 -5.92
CA ASN A 25 5.11 7.58 -6.07
C ASN A 25 5.70 8.07 -4.74
N LEU A 26 4.96 7.89 -3.64
CA LEU A 26 5.43 8.26 -2.30
C LEU A 26 6.60 7.38 -1.83
N GLY A 27 6.59 6.10 -2.19
CA GLY A 27 7.71 5.18 -2.00
C GLY A 27 8.94 5.58 -2.81
N GLU A 28 8.78 5.91 -4.08
CA GLU A 28 9.87 6.41 -4.93
C GLU A 28 10.46 7.72 -4.38
N MET A 29 9.63 8.64 -3.88
CA MET A 29 10.10 9.86 -3.21
C MET A 29 10.88 9.55 -1.93
N THR A 30 10.40 8.58 -1.13
CA THR A 30 11.09 8.13 0.10
C THR A 30 12.45 7.53 -0.24
N ALA A 31 12.51 6.64 -1.23
CA ALA A 31 13.74 6.02 -1.70
C ALA A 31 14.72 7.04 -2.33
N ALA A 32 14.21 8.09 -2.95
CA ALA A 32 15.01 9.20 -3.49
C ALA A 32 15.48 10.21 -2.42
N GLY A 33 15.15 9.99 -1.14
CA GLY A 33 15.64 10.82 -0.03
C GLY A 33 14.87 12.13 0.17
N PHE A 34 13.69 12.29 -0.43
CA PHE A 34 12.82 13.42 -0.10
C PHE A 34 12.31 13.31 1.35
N PRO A 35 11.99 14.44 2.01
CA PRO A 35 11.48 14.45 3.38
C PRO A 35 10.02 13.99 3.44
N VAL A 36 9.78 12.72 3.16
CA VAL A 36 8.48 12.06 3.30
C VAL A 36 8.31 11.65 4.77
N PRO A 37 7.22 12.03 5.45
CA PRO A 37 6.94 11.55 6.80
C PRO A 37 6.89 10.01 6.84
N PRO A 38 7.37 9.36 7.91
CA PRO A 38 7.25 7.92 8.05
C PRO A 38 5.79 7.46 7.93
N GLY A 39 5.57 6.36 7.22
CA GLY A 39 4.23 5.83 7.00
C GLY A 39 4.22 4.51 6.22
N PHE A 40 3.02 3.98 6.07
CA PHE A 40 2.73 2.72 5.39
C PHE A 40 1.42 2.84 4.62
N VAL A 41 1.18 1.88 3.73
CA VAL A 41 -0.07 1.74 2.97
C VAL A 41 -0.80 0.47 3.39
N LEU A 42 -2.12 0.51 3.47
CA LEU A 42 -2.96 -0.68 3.53
C LEU A 42 -3.17 -1.21 2.11
N THR A 43 -2.90 -2.49 1.91
CA THR A 43 -2.97 -3.10 0.57
C THR A 43 -4.42 -3.27 0.11
N THR A 44 -4.62 -3.49 -1.19
CA THR A 44 -5.92 -3.90 -1.74
C THR A 44 -6.40 -5.20 -1.10
N GLU A 45 -5.50 -6.14 -0.78
CA GLU A 45 -5.85 -7.35 -0.02
C GLU A 45 -6.41 -7.03 1.37
N ALA A 46 -5.91 -5.99 2.05
CA ALA A 46 -6.47 -5.55 3.33
C ALA A 46 -7.89 -5.01 3.19
N TYR A 47 -8.15 -4.30 2.08
CA TYR A 47 -9.50 -3.85 1.76
C TYR A 47 -10.42 -5.03 1.42
N ASP A 48 -9.96 -5.98 0.61
CA ASP A 48 -10.72 -7.17 0.22
C ASP A 48 -11.07 -8.02 1.46
N ALA A 49 -10.11 -8.24 2.36
CA ALA A 49 -10.33 -8.95 3.61
C ALA A 49 -11.37 -8.25 4.50
N PHE A 50 -11.31 -6.92 4.60
CA PHE A 50 -12.32 -6.14 5.32
C PHE A 50 -13.71 -6.27 4.68
N VAL A 51 -13.80 -6.14 3.35
CA VAL A 51 -15.08 -6.27 2.64
C VAL A 51 -15.68 -7.66 2.84
N GLU A 52 -14.86 -8.71 2.79
CA GLU A 52 -15.27 -10.09 2.99
C GLU A 52 -15.75 -10.37 4.41
N GLU A 53 -15.00 -9.92 5.42
CA GLU A 53 -15.32 -10.16 6.83
C GLU A 53 -16.68 -9.55 7.23
N TYR A 54 -17.05 -8.41 6.63
CA TYR A 54 -18.29 -7.71 6.95
C TYR A 54 -19.40 -7.91 5.90
N GLY A 55 -19.19 -8.76 4.88
CA GLY A 55 -20.18 -9.05 3.84
C GLY A 55 -20.60 -7.81 3.04
N LEU A 56 -19.62 -6.95 2.69
CA LEU A 56 -19.86 -5.67 2.02
C LEU A 56 -19.76 -5.77 0.48
N GLN A 57 -19.60 -6.97 -0.09
CA GLN A 57 -19.67 -7.19 -1.54
C GLN A 57 -21.11 -6.92 -2.04
N GLN A 58 -21.29 -5.88 -2.83
CA GLN A 58 -22.57 -5.52 -3.47
C GLN A 58 -22.57 -5.97 -4.94
#